data_AF-K9B9G4-F1
#
_entry.id   AF-K9B9G4-F1
#
_cell.length_a   1.000
_cell.length_b   1.000
_cell.length_c   1.000
_cell.angle_alpha   90.00
_cell.angle_beta   90.00
_cell.angle_gamma   90.00
#
_symmetry.space_group_name_H-M   'P 1'
#
loop_
_entity.id
_entity.type
_entity.pdbx_description
1 polymer ?
#
loop_
_entity_poly.entity_id
_entity_poly.type
_entity_poly.pdbx_seq_one_letter_code
_entity_poly.pdbx_strand_id
1 'polypeptide(L)'
;MAAFALYAVGFLARPIGGLVFGHYGDKFGRKKLLQISLIIVGITTFLMGCIPSFHQIGYWAPTLLMILRLIQGFAFGGEWGGAVILVSEHSPDDRRGYWASWPQTGVPLGNLVATLVLLLLSKNLSPEQFLDWGWRCAFWFSAVVVLIGLWIRKNVDDAEVFKQAQAKQQLIENQQLGII
;
A
#
# COMPACT_ATOMS: atom_id res chain seq x y z
N MET A 1 -8.60 -26.46 -3.55
CA MET A 1 -8.07 -25.94 -4.83
C MET A 1 -8.57 -24.54 -5.17
N ALA A 2 -9.87 -24.21 -5.02
CA ALA A 2 -10.40 -22.87 -5.30
C ALA A 2 -9.71 -21.72 -4.53
N ALA A 3 -9.34 -21.91 -3.26
CA ALA A 3 -8.64 -20.90 -2.46
C ALA A 3 -7.26 -20.50 -3.03
N PHE A 4 -6.53 -21.45 -3.62
CA PHE A 4 -5.23 -21.17 -4.25
C PHE A 4 -5.37 -20.39 -5.56
N ALA A 5 -6.41 -20.69 -6.34
CA ALA A 5 -6.72 -19.93 -7.55
C ALA A 5 -7.05 -18.46 -7.20
N LEU A 6 -7.89 -18.23 -6.19
CA LEU A 6 -8.21 -16.89 -5.69
C LEU A 6 -6.97 -16.12 -5.23
N TYR A 7 -6.05 -16.81 -4.55
CA TYR A 7 -4.78 -16.25 -4.14
C TYR A 7 -3.90 -15.86 -5.34
N ALA A 8 -3.85 -16.70 -6.37
CA ALA A 8 -3.08 -16.45 -7.60
C ALA A 8 -3.60 -15.24 -8.38
N VAL A 9 -4.93 -15.04 -8.49
CA VAL A 9 -5.47 -13.85 -9.17
C VAL A 9 -5.08 -12.55 -8.43
N GLY A 10 -5.08 -12.58 -7.09
CA GLY A 10 -4.58 -11.47 -6.27
C GLY A 10 -3.12 -11.11 -6.55
N PHE A 11 -2.28 -12.10 -6.88
CA PHE A 11 -0.88 -11.87 -7.26
C PHE A 11 -0.75 -11.27 -8.65
N LEU A 12 -1.59 -11.67 -9.61
CA LEU A 12 -1.62 -11.10 -10.96
C LEU A 12 -2.04 -9.63 -10.99
N ALA A 13 -2.81 -9.17 -10.00
CA ALA A 13 -3.17 -7.76 -9.87
C ALA A 13 -1.94 -6.85 -9.60
N ARG A 14 -0.87 -7.38 -8.98
CA ARG A 14 0.30 -6.58 -8.58
C ARG A 14 1.11 -6.08 -9.78
N PRO A 15 1.51 -6.89 -10.77
CA PRO A 15 2.18 -6.39 -11.98
C PRO A 15 1.38 -5.31 -12.72
N ILE A 16 0.07 -5.52 -12.85
CA ILE A 16 -0.85 -4.58 -13.51
C ILE A 16 -0.86 -3.25 -12.73
N GLY A 17 -0.97 -3.33 -11.40
CA GLY A 17 -0.84 -2.19 -10.50
C GLY A 17 0.48 -1.44 -10.66
N GLY A 18 1.60 -2.16 -10.70
CA GLY A 18 2.92 -1.59 -10.92
C GLY A 18 3.04 -0.82 -12.23
N LEU A 19 2.50 -1.36 -13.33
CA LEU A 19 2.48 -0.68 -14.64
C LEU A 19 1.65 0.60 -14.61
N VAL A 20 0.45 0.55 -14.03
CA VAL A 20 -0.44 1.72 -13.95
C VAL A 20 0.16 2.78 -13.03
N PHE A 21 0.52 2.44 -11.80
CA PHE A 21 1.10 3.39 -10.86
C PHE A 21 2.47 3.90 -11.30
N GLY A 22 3.24 3.13 -12.08
CA GLY A 22 4.47 3.61 -12.72
C GLY A 22 4.17 4.71 -13.74
N HIS A 23 3.30 4.41 -14.72
CA HIS A 23 2.94 5.36 -15.77
C HIS A 23 2.32 6.65 -15.22
N TYR A 24 1.34 6.53 -14.31
CA TYR A 24 0.69 7.69 -13.71
C TYR A 24 1.58 8.38 -12.66
N GLY A 25 2.52 7.66 -12.05
CA GLY A 25 3.49 8.21 -11.10
C GLY A 25 4.46 9.17 -11.78
N ASP A 26 4.91 8.85 -13.00
CA ASP A 26 5.76 9.72 -13.80
C ASP A 26 5.02 10.97 -14.31
N LYS A 27 3.71 10.85 -14.58
CA LYS A 27 2.89 11.96 -15.12
C LYS A 27 2.35 12.91 -14.04
N PHE A 28 1.89 12.40 -12.91
CA PHE A 28 1.16 13.18 -11.88
C PHE A 28 1.94 13.38 -10.58
N GLY A 29 3.09 12.73 -10.45
CA GLY A 29 3.97 12.81 -9.29
C GLY A 29 3.90 11.58 -8.39
N ARG A 30 5.08 11.02 -8.13
CA ARG A 30 5.28 9.76 -7.38
C ARG A 30 4.73 9.84 -5.96
N LYS A 31 4.91 10.96 -5.25
CA LYS A 31 4.42 11.14 -3.87
C LYS A 31 2.89 11.03 -3.76
N LYS A 32 2.14 11.69 -4.65
CA LYS A 32 0.67 11.66 -4.63
C LYS A 32 0.15 10.25 -4.88
N LEU A 33 0.74 9.54 -5.83
CA LEU A 33 0.35 8.16 -6.10
C LEU A 33 0.66 7.20 -4.96
N LEU A 34 1.82 7.36 -4.30
CA LEU A 34 2.13 6.60 -3.09
C LEU A 34 1.10 6.87 -1.99
N GLN A 35 0.69 8.12 -1.77
CA GLN A 35 -0.36 8.42 -0.78
C GLN A 35 -1.70 7.74 -1.12
N ILE A 36 -2.12 7.78 -2.39
CA ILE A 36 -3.35 7.12 -2.86
C ILE A 36 -3.25 5.60 -2.65
N SER A 37 -2.12 4.98 -3.01
CA SER A 37 -1.95 3.53 -2.86
C SER A 37 -2.07 3.11 -1.39
N LEU A 38 -1.43 3.86 -0.48
CA LEU A 38 -1.47 3.59 0.96
C LEU A 38 -2.90 3.64 1.51
N ILE A 39 -3.68 4.63 1.07
CA ILE A 39 -5.10 4.76 1.45
C ILE A 39 -5.90 3.57 0.93
N ILE A 40 -5.72 3.19 -0.34
CA ILE A 40 -6.43 2.05 -0.93
C ILE A 40 -6.08 0.75 -0.20
N VAL A 41 -4.79 0.50 0.05
CA VAL A 41 -4.33 -0.67 0.82
C VAL A 41 -4.92 -0.66 2.23
N GLY A 42 -4.94 0.49 2.91
CA GLY A 42 -5.51 0.63 4.24
C GLY A 42 -7.00 0.36 4.31
N ILE A 43 -7.78 1.03 3.46
CA ILE A 43 -9.23 0.88 3.39
C ILE A 43 -9.59 -0.56 3.03
N THR A 44 -8.94 -1.15 2.02
CA THR A 44 -9.24 -2.54 1.64
C THR A 44 -8.90 -3.51 2.76
N THR A 45 -7.77 -3.35 3.46
CA THR A 45 -7.40 -4.19 4.61
C THR A 45 -8.41 -4.08 5.75
N PHE A 46 -8.83 -2.85 6.08
CA PHE A 46 -9.85 -2.63 7.10
C PHE A 46 -11.19 -3.28 6.73
N LEU A 47 -11.65 -3.08 5.49
CA LEU A 47 -12.91 -3.64 4.99
C LEU A 47 -12.91 -5.18 4.97
N MET A 48 -11.76 -5.83 4.77
CA MET A 48 -11.66 -7.30 4.91
C MET A 48 -12.05 -7.77 6.32
N GLY A 49 -11.67 -7.01 7.35
CA GLY A 49 -12.07 -7.27 8.74
C GLY A 49 -13.56 -7.03 9.02
N CYS A 50 -14.27 -6.32 8.14
CA CYS A 50 -15.71 -6.04 8.25
C CYS A 50 -16.58 -7.03 7.45
N ILE A 51 -15.99 -7.95 6.67
CA ILE A 51 -16.76 -8.90 5.86
C ILE A 51 -17.55 -9.86 6.76
N PRO A 52 -18.87 -9.97 6.62
CA PRO A 52 -19.71 -10.93 7.35
C PRO A 52 -19.25 -12.39 7.16
N SER A 53 -19.57 -13.27 8.11
CA SER A 53 -19.19 -14.69 8.01
C SER A 53 -19.91 -15.39 6.86
N PHE A 54 -19.37 -16.53 6.41
CA PHE A 54 -20.00 -17.33 5.36
C PHE A 54 -21.43 -17.76 5.73
N HIS A 55 -21.71 -17.98 7.01
CA HIS A 55 -23.05 -18.32 7.49
C HIS A 55 -24.07 -17.19 7.27
N GLN A 56 -23.65 -15.93 7.19
CA GLN A 56 -24.54 -14.77 7.04
C GLN A 56 -24.80 -14.42 5.57
N ILE A 57 -23.78 -14.46 4.72
CA ILE A 57 -23.88 -13.97 3.33
C ILE A 57 -23.48 -15.01 2.27
N GLY A 58 -23.15 -16.25 2.67
CA GLY A 58 -22.81 -17.35 1.78
C GLY A 58 -21.60 -17.03 0.89
N TYR A 59 -21.71 -17.39 -0.41
CA TYR A 59 -20.65 -17.18 -1.41
C TYR A 59 -20.30 -15.71 -1.67
N TRP A 60 -21.06 -14.74 -1.17
CA TRP A 60 -20.67 -13.34 -1.21
C TRP A 60 -19.47 -13.04 -0.31
N ALA A 61 -19.28 -13.73 0.82
CA ALA A 61 -18.14 -13.53 1.71
C ALA A 61 -16.79 -13.75 0.99
N PRO A 62 -16.52 -14.92 0.36
CA PRO A 62 -15.27 -15.12 -0.37
C PRO A 62 -15.16 -14.25 -1.63
N THR A 63 -16.28 -13.91 -2.28
CA THR A 63 -16.29 -13.03 -3.46
C THR A 63 -15.85 -11.61 -3.12
N LEU A 64 -16.42 -11.02 -2.05
CA LEU A 64 -16.04 -9.69 -1.56
C LEU A 64 -14.57 -9.68 -1.10
N LEU A 65 -14.15 -10.72 -0.38
CA LEU A 65 -12.76 -10.86 0.05
C LEU A 65 -11.80 -10.90 -1.15
N MET A 66 -12.16 -11.62 -2.21
CA MET A 66 -11.41 -11.66 -3.46
C MET A 66 -11.33 -10.27 -4.11
N ILE A 67 -12.46 -9.57 -4.25
CA ILE A 67 -12.49 -8.23 -4.86
C ILE A 67 -11.59 -7.27 -4.07
N LEU A 68 -11.70 -7.24 -2.74
CA LEU A 68 -10.84 -6.43 -1.90
C LEU A 68 -9.36 -6.81 -2.06
N ARG A 69 -9.04 -8.11 -2.18
CA ARG A 69 -7.68 -8.59 -2.41
C ARG A 69 -7.11 -8.15 -3.75
N LEU A 70 -7.94 -8.11 -4.79
CA LEU A 70 -7.54 -7.64 -6.12
C LEU A 70 -7.23 -6.15 -6.08
N ILE A 71 -8.11 -5.35 -5.47
CA ILE A 71 -7.90 -3.91 -5.31
C ILE A 71 -6.64 -3.63 -4.48
N GLN A 72 -6.47 -4.35 -3.37
CA GLN A 72 -5.29 -4.24 -2.51
C GLN A 72 -4.01 -4.63 -3.26
N GLY A 73 -4.01 -5.74 -3.99
CA GLY A 73 -2.88 -6.21 -4.78
C GLY A 73 -2.49 -5.23 -5.88
N PHE A 74 -3.47 -4.66 -6.56
CA PHE A 74 -3.26 -3.60 -7.55
C PHE A 74 -2.61 -2.36 -6.93
N ALA A 75 -3.11 -1.85 -5.81
CA ALA A 75 -2.51 -0.69 -5.14
C ALA A 75 -1.09 -0.97 -4.64
N PHE A 76 -0.87 -2.13 -4.03
CA PHE A 76 0.43 -2.52 -3.48
C PHE A 76 1.52 -2.65 -4.55
N GLY A 77 1.17 -3.13 -5.76
CA GLY A 77 2.11 -3.28 -6.87
C GLY A 77 2.79 -1.98 -7.29
N GLY A 78 2.04 -0.87 -7.26
CA GLY A 78 2.57 0.47 -7.50
C GLY A 78 3.39 1.01 -6.34
N GLU A 79 2.93 0.73 -5.12
CA GLU A 79 3.52 1.27 -3.89
C GLU A 79 4.95 0.78 -3.64
N TRP A 80 5.17 -0.52 -3.80
CA TRP A 80 6.46 -1.14 -3.51
C TRP A 80 7.56 -0.63 -4.45
N GLY A 81 7.30 -0.59 -5.76
CA GLY A 81 8.25 -0.08 -6.75
C GLY A 81 8.47 1.43 -6.62
N GLY A 82 7.42 2.20 -6.39
CA GLY A 82 7.51 3.65 -6.22
C GLY A 82 8.31 4.06 -4.99
N ALA A 83 8.14 3.36 -3.87
CA ALA A 83 8.85 3.67 -2.62
C ALA A 83 10.37 3.41 -2.73
N VAL A 84 10.76 2.29 -3.35
CA VAL A 84 12.18 1.97 -3.56
C VAL A 84 12.83 3.01 -4.48
N ILE A 85 12.14 3.38 -5.57
CA ILE A 85 12.67 4.40 -6.49
C ILE A 85 12.79 5.75 -5.79
N LEU A 86 11.74 6.19 -5.09
CA LEU A 86 11.75 7.47 -4.37
C LEU A 86 12.93 7.56 -3.39
N VAL A 87 13.16 6.52 -2.59
CA VAL A 87 14.31 6.49 -1.66
C VAL A 87 15.62 6.52 -2.43
N SER A 88 15.75 5.73 -3.49
CA SER A 88 16.99 5.68 -4.28
C SER A 88 17.31 7.00 -5.00
N GLU A 89 16.31 7.76 -5.42
CA GLU A 89 16.45 9.07 -6.07
C GLU A 89 16.91 10.17 -5.11
N HIS A 90 16.58 10.06 -3.82
CA HIS A 90 17.00 11.01 -2.77
C HIS A 90 18.27 10.58 -2.03
N SER A 91 18.81 9.41 -2.34
CA SER A 91 19.94 8.84 -1.62
C SER A 91 21.26 9.22 -2.29
N PRO A 92 22.32 9.49 -1.50
CA PRO A 92 23.67 9.68 -2.02
C PRO A 92 24.12 8.51 -2.90
N ASP A 93 24.80 8.82 -4.01
CA ASP A 93 25.20 7.86 -5.05
C ASP A 93 26.00 6.67 -4.51
N ASP A 94 26.84 6.90 -3.49
CA ASP A 94 27.69 5.90 -2.85
C ASP A 94 26.92 4.95 -1.90
N ARG A 95 25.67 5.27 -1.52
CA ARG A 95 24.87 4.52 -0.52
C ARG A 95 23.45 4.21 -0.96
N ARG A 96 23.12 4.38 -2.24
CA ARG A 96 21.77 4.10 -2.78
C ARG A 96 21.25 2.71 -2.40
N GLY A 97 22.11 1.68 -2.46
CA GLY A 97 21.74 0.32 -2.09
C GLY A 97 21.39 0.14 -0.61
N TYR A 98 22.12 0.81 0.28
CA TYR A 98 21.85 0.79 1.72
C TYR A 98 20.50 1.44 2.03
N TRP A 99 20.23 2.62 1.47
CA TRP A 99 18.99 3.33 1.70
C TRP A 99 17.78 2.65 1.05
N ALA A 100 17.93 2.11 -0.16
CA ALA A 100 16.90 1.33 -0.85
C ALA A 100 16.56 0.00 -0.14
N SER A 101 17.40 -0.48 0.78
CA SER A 101 17.11 -1.66 1.59
C SER A 101 16.06 -1.43 2.68
N TRP A 102 15.91 -0.19 3.18
CA TRP A 102 14.96 0.13 4.25
C TRP A 102 13.48 -0.13 3.88
N PRO A 103 13.00 0.24 2.69
CA PRO A 103 11.66 -0.17 2.23
C PRO A 103 11.46 -1.69 2.24
N GLN A 104 12.50 -2.47 1.93
CA GLN A 104 12.43 -3.95 1.96
C GLN A 104 12.34 -4.49 3.39
N THR A 105 12.99 -3.85 4.36
CA THR A 105 12.90 -4.21 5.79
C THR A 105 11.51 -3.97 6.37
N GLY A 106 10.70 -3.09 5.76
CA GLY A 106 9.32 -2.84 6.20
C GLY A 106 8.43 -4.10 6.19
N VAL A 107 8.62 -5.00 5.22
CA VAL A 107 7.84 -6.24 5.09
C VAL A 107 8.05 -7.20 6.28
N PRO A 108 9.29 -7.62 6.60
CA PRO A 108 9.52 -8.50 7.75
C PRO A 108 9.17 -7.85 9.09
N LEU A 109 9.39 -6.53 9.25
CA LEU A 109 8.97 -5.81 10.46
C LEU A 109 7.44 -5.81 10.62
N GLY A 110 6.71 -5.56 9.53
CA GLY A 110 5.25 -5.64 9.53
C GLY A 110 4.74 -7.04 9.90
N ASN A 111 5.36 -8.09 9.35
CA ASN A 111 5.04 -9.47 9.71
C ASN A 111 5.33 -9.79 11.18
N LEU A 112 6.43 -9.28 11.75
CA LEU A 112 6.75 -9.43 13.16
C LEU A 112 5.67 -8.80 14.04
N VAL A 113 5.28 -7.55 13.74
CA VAL A 113 4.23 -6.83 14.47
C VAL A 113 2.89 -7.56 14.35
N ALA A 114 2.51 -8.01 13.15
CA ALA A 114 1.28 -8.77 12.94
C ALA A 114 1.27 -10.08 13.75
N THR A 115 2.41 -10.79 13.78
CA THR A 115 2.57 -12.02 14.55
C THR A 115 2.45 -11.75 16.05
N LEU A 116 3.05 -10.67 16.56
CA LEU A 116 2.93 -10.28 17.96
C LEU A 116 1.49 -9.94 18.34
N VAL A 117 0.78 -9.18 17.50
CA VAL A 117 -0.63 -8.84 17.72
C VAL A 117 -1.48 -10.11 17.77
N LEU A 118 -1.31 -11.03 16.81
CA LEU A 118 -2.04 -12.30 16.80
C LEU A 118 -1.69 -13.18 18.01
N LEU A 119 -0.42 -13.24 18.41
CA LEU A 119 0.01 -13.98 19.60
C LEU A 119 -0.66 -13.44 20.87
N LEU A 120 -0.71 -12.11 21.03
CA LEU A 120 -1.36 -11.48 22.17
C LEU A 120 -2.87 -11.75 22.17
N LEU A 121 -3.53 -11.66 21.01
CA LEU A 121 -4.96 -11.96 20.90
C LEU A 121 -5.25 -13.43 21.22
N SER A 122 -4.50 -14.36 20.64
CA SER A 122 -4.67 -15.80 20.90
C SER A 122 -4.37 -16.21 22.34
N LYS A 123 -3.49 -15.49 23.05
CA LYS A 123 -3.19 -15.76 24.47
C LYS A 123 -4.28 -15.24 25.40
N ASN A 124 -4.91 -14.13 25.07
CA ASN A 124 -5.87 -13.45 25.96
C ASN A 124 -7.35 -13.79 25.65
N LEU A 125 -7.66 -14.30 24.46
CA LEU A 125 -9.01 -14.68 24.06
C LEU A 125 -9.21 -16.20 24.10
N SER A 126 -10.44 -16.64 24.37
CA SER A 126 -10.78 -18.05 24.17
C SER A 126 -10.74 -18.40 22.68
N PRO A 127 -10.56 -19.69 22.31
CA PRO A 127 -10.57 -20.11 20.90
C PRO A 127 -11.84 -19.69 20.16
N GLU A 128 -12.99 -19.74 20.83
CA GLU A 128 -14.29 -19.34 20.27
C GLU A 128 -14.33 -17.83 19.99
N GLN A 129 -13.91 -17.00 20.96
CA GLN A 129 -13.84 -15.54 20.78
C GLN A 129 -12.85 -15.14 19.69
N PHE A 130 -11.72 -15.84 19.62
CA PHE A 130 -10.71 -15.59 18.61
C PHE A 130 -11.25 -15.83 17.20
N LEU A 131 -11.97 -16.95 16.99
CA LEU A 131 -12.56 -17.31 15.69
C LEU A 131 -13.75 -16.44 15.31
N ASP A 132 -14.50 -15.95 16.29
CA ASP A 132 -15.66 -15.09 16.04
C ASP A 132 -15.24 -13.68 15.59
N TRP A 133 -14.43 -12.99 16.41
CA TRP A 133 -14.05 -11.59 16.16
C TRP A 133 -12.57 -11.29 16.38
N GLY A 134 -11.85 -12.05 17.21
CA GLY A 134 -10.47 -11.71 17.59
C GLY A 134 -9.53 -11.56 16.39
N TRP A 135 -9.63 -12.44 15.39
CA TRP A 135 -8.84 -12.34 14.17
C TRP A 135 -9.11 -11.05 13.36
N ARG A 136 -10.31 -10.46 13.46
CA ARG A 136 -10.69 -9.23 12.75
C ARG A 136 -9.94 -8.00 13.28
N CYS A 137 -9.55 -8.00 14.55
CA CYS A 137 -8.77 -6.92 15.15
C CYS A 137 -7.44 -6.68 14.44
N ALA A 138 -6.80 -7.74 13.93
CA ALA A 138 -5.57 -7.59 13.15
C ALA A 138 -5.79 -6.79 11.86
N PHE A 139 -6.95 -6.97 11.21
CA PHE A 139 -7.34 -6.18 10.04
C PHE A 139 -7.67 -4.73 10.42
N TRP A 140 -8.38 -4.49 11.52
CA TRP A 140 -8.70 -3.13 11.96
C TRP A 140 -7.48 -2.34 12.42
N PHE A 141 -6.47 -3.02 12.97
CA PHE A 141 -5.20 -2.41 13.33
C PHE A 141 -4.50 -1.75 12.12
N SER A 142 -4.77 -2.21 10.90
CA SER A 142 -4.27 -1.56 9.67
C SER A 142 -4.66 -0.09 9.57
N ALA A 143 -5.82 0.33 10.10
CA ALA A 143 -6.24 1.72 10.09
C ALA A 143 -5.26 2.60 10.87
N VAL A 144 -4.79 2.14 12.03
CA VAL A 144 -3.78 2.86 12.83
C VAL A 144 -2.47 2.98 12.07
N VAL A 145 -2.01 1.89 11.45
CA VAL A 145 -0.78 1.87 10.64
C VAL A 145 -0.87 2.83 9.47
N VAL A 146 -2.03 2.87 8.79
CA VAL A 146 -2.27 3.75 7.64
C VAL A 146 -2.32 5.22 8.06
N LEU A 147 -2.97 5.54 9.19
CA LEU A 147 -2.99 6.90 9.73
C LEU A 147 -1.57 7.40 10.06
N ILE A 148 -0.76 6.56 10.70
CA ILE A 148 0.65 6.87 10.98
C ILE A 148 1.41 7.05 9.65
N GLY A 149 1.23 6.14 8.68
CA GLY A 149 1.88 6.23 7.38
C GLY A 149 1.50 7.51 6.61
N LEU A 150 0.24 7.94 6.67
CA LEU A 150 -0.23 9.19 6.08
C LEU A 150 0.37 10.41 6.77
N TRP A 151 0.43 10.40 8.09
CA TRP A 151 1.06 11.46 8.87
C TRP A 151 2.54 11.61 8.50
N ILE A 152 3.28 10.50 8.43
CA ILE A 152 4.69 10.52 8.01
C ILE A 152 4.82 11.07 6.58
N ARG A 153 4.03 10.56 5.62
CA ARG A 153 4.10 10.97 4.21
C ARG A 153 3.67 12.41 3.95
N LYS A 154 2.86 13.01 4.83
CA LYS A 154 2.51 14.43 4.75
C LYS A 154 3.71 15.33 5.06
N ASN A 155 4.62 14.88 5.93
CA ASN A 155 5.79 15.64 6.39
C ASN A 155 7.06 15.40 5.54
N VAL A 156 7.00 14.54 4.53
CA VAL A 156 8.12 14.30 3.59
C VAL A 156 7.95 15.21 2.38
N ASP A 157 8.91 16.10 2.13
CA ASP A 157 8.90 17.01 0.97
C ASP A 157 8.99 16.25 -0.37
N ASP A 158 8.41 16.83 -1.43
CA ASP A 158 8.59 16.30 -2.79
C ASP A 158 10.06 16.41 -3.23
N ALA A 159 10.50 15.41 -4.01
CA ALA A 159 11.84 15.38 -4.59
C ALA A 159 12.21 16.68 -5.27
N GLU A 160 13.40 17.21 -4.98
CA GLU A 160 13.94 18.39 -5.67
C GLU A 160 13.95 18.18 -7.19
N VAL A 161 14.19 16.95 -7.66
CA VAL A 161 14.11 16.57 -9.07
C VAL A 161 12.70 16.75 -9.65
N PHE A 162 11.65 16.47 -8.87
CA PHE A 162 10.26 16.66 -9.31
C PHE A 162 9.86 18.14 -9.29
N LYS A 163 10.34 18.91 -8.31
CA LYS A 163 10.19 20.37 -8.27
C LYS A 163 10.89 21.04 -9.47
N GLN A 164 12.08 20.57 -9.84
CA GLN A 164 12.82 21.07 -11.01
C GLN A 164 12.15 20.68 -12.33
N ALA A 165 11.61 19.46 -12.44
CA ALA A 165 10.87 19.03 -13.62
C ALA A 165 9.57 19.85 -13.82
N GLN A 166 8.80 20.10 -12.76
CA GLN A 166 7.64 20.98 -12.81
C GLN A 166 8.03 22.42 -13.18
N ALA A 167 9.07 22.98 -12.55
CA ALA A 167 9.53 24.32 -12.89
C ALA A 167 9.93 24.43 -14.37
N LYS A 168 10.59 23.40 -14.92
CA LYS A 168 10.97 23.35 -16.34
C LYS A 168 9.76 23.22 -17.27
N GLN A 169 8.76 22.41 -16.90
CA GLN A 169 7.50 22.28 -17.65
C GLN A 169 6.73 23.61 -17.67
N GLN A 170 6.69 24.29 -16.53
CA GLN A 170 5.98 25.56 -16.34
C GLN A 170 6.69 26.72 -17.06
N LEU A 171 8.02 26.68 -17.14
CA LEU A 171 8.81 27.60 -17.99
C LEU A 171 8.52 27.37 -19.48
N ILE A 172 8.44 26.12 -19.94
CA ILE A 172 8.12 25.79 -21.33
C ILE A 172 6.68 26.24 -21.66
N GLU A 173 5.74 26.03 -20.74
CA GLU A 173 4.33 26.45 -20.90
C GLU A 173 4.20 27.98 -20.91
N ASN A 174 4.93 28.70 -20.04
CA ASN A 174 4.98 30.16 -20.04
C ASN A 174 5.63 30.74 -21.31
N GLN A 175 6.65 30.07 -21.86
CA GLN A 175 7.24 30.43 -23.16
C GLN A 175 6.26 30.17 -24.32
N GLN A 176 5.48 29.08 -24.28
CA GLN A 176 4.46 28.78 -25.29
C GLN A 176 3.25 29.72 -25.22
N LEU A 177 2.89 30.19 -24.02
CA LEU A 177 1.81 31.15 -23.80
C LEU A 177 2.25 32.62 -24.00
N GLY A 178 3.53 32.88 -24.30
CA GLY A 178 4.07 34.21 -24.56
C GLY A 178 4.05 35.14 -23.36
N ILE A 179 4.13 34.59 -22.13
CA ILE A 179 4.06 35.36 -20.87
C ILE A 179 5.46 35.85 -20.43
N ILE A 180 6.52 35.50 -21.16
CA ILE A 180 7.91 35.96 -20.96
C ILE A 180 8.49 36.40 -22.30
#